data_AF-A0A7J7JJL1-F1
#
_entry.id   AF-A0A7J7JJL1-F1
#
_cell.length_a   1.000
_cell.length_b   1.000
_cell.length_c   1.000
_cell.angle_alpha   90.00
_cell.angle_beta   90.00
_cell.angle_gamma   90.00
#
_symmetry.space_group_name_H-M   'P 1'
#
loop_
_entity.id
_entity.type
_entity.pdbx_description
1 polymer ?
#
loop_
_entity_poly.entity_id
_entity_poly.type
_entity_poly.pdbx_seq_one_letter_code
_entity_poly.pdbx_strand_id
1 'polypeptide(L)'
;MKCCLTFNFEPYEGCFTGDITTTNMPGHVVPNYFEGRKHCHSHGAAYSGFYGKNSNTTEISVLCLDEDELTLFSETLDYQCDTMQDGYLVGNKEVQGSVAVLSLYQTFYGEYYLRELNPIYTKLRQPLI
;
A
#
# COMPACT_ATOMS: atom_id res chain seq x y z
N MET A 1 10.61 -11.77 -30.62
CA MET A 1 10.20 -12.00 -29.22
C MET A 1 10.89 -10.96 -28.34
N LYS A 2 10.15 -9.95 -27.86
CA LYS A 2 10.58 -9.05 -26.79
C LYS A 2 9.56 -9.19 -25.68
N CYS A 3 9.94 -9.82 -24.57
CA CYS A 3 9.21 -9.71 -23.32
C CYS A 3 9.24 -8.23 -22.92
N CYS A 4 8.10 -7.56 -22.97
CA CYS A 4 7.89 -6.34 -22.21
C CYS A 4 6.94 -6.73 -21.08
N LEU A 5 7.51 -7.13 -19.94
CA LEU A 5 6.82 -6.95 -18.67
C LEU A 5 6.70 -5.43 -18.50
N THR A 6 5.54 -4.87 -18.85
CA THR A 6 5.16 -3.55 -18.33
C THR A 6 5.00 -3.72 -16.83
N PHE A 7 6.06 -3.40 -16.08
CA PHE A 7 5.92 -3.03 -14.68
C PHE A 7 5.17 -1.69 -14.69
N ASN A 8 3.85 -1.76 -14.54
CA ASN A 8 3.06 -0.59 -14.23
C ASN A 8 3.50 -0.14 -12.85
N PHE A 9 4.38 0.87 -12.80
CA PHE A 9 4.73 1.57 -11.58
C PHE A 9 3.43 2.17 -11.04
N GLU A 10 2.83 1.52 -10.06
CA GLU A 10 1.94 2.21 -9.14
C GLU A 10 2.76 3.34 -8.50
N PRO A 11 2.19 4.55 -8.31
CA PRO A 11 2.94 5.69 -7.78
C PRO A 11 3.27 5.43 -6.31
N TYR A 12 4.36 4.70 -6.09
CA TYR A 12 5.08 4.62 -4.83
C TYR A 12 5.68 5.99 -4.58
N GLU A 13 5.28 6.61 -3.47
CA GLU A 13 5.69 7.96 -3.08
C GLU A 13 6.96 7.95 -2.22
N GLY A 14 7.32 6.80 -1.65
CA GLY A 14 8.52 6.64 -0.84
C GLY A 14 8.26 5.94 0.50
N CYS A 15 9.33 5.87 1.29
CA CYS A 15 9.31 5.41 2.66
C CYS A 15 9.14 6.57 3.62
N PHE A 16 8.21 6.43 4.56
CA PHE A 16 7.92 7.47 5.55
C PHE A 16 7.93 6.88 6.96
N THR A 17 8.31 7.68 7.95
CA THR A 17 8.22 7.31 9.37
C THR A 17 7.47 8.37 10.16
N GLY A 18 6.66 7.93 11.11
CA GLY A 18 5.87 8.83 11.93
C GLY A 18 4.98 8.08 12.92
N ASP A 19 4.31 8.85 13.78
CA ASP A 19 3.40 8.32 14.79
C ASP A 19 2.01 8.06 14.18
N ILE A 20 1.64 6.78 14.05
CA ILE A 20 0.38 6.34 13.44
C ILE A 20 -0.85 6.56 14.32
N THR A 21 -0.69 7.09 15.54
CA THR A 21 -1.80 7.45 16.44
C THR A 21 -2.22 8.90 16.30
N THR A 22 -1.46 9.70 15.53
CA THR A 22 -1.74 11.12 15.29
C THR A 22 -2.68 11.37 14.12
N THR A 23 -3.01 10.33 13.35
CA THR A 23 -3.91 10.40 12.21
C THR A 23 -5.38 10.31 12.63
N ASN A 24 -6.25 10.85 11.78
CA ASN A 24 -7.70 10.86 11.97
C ASN A 24 -8.30 9.45 11.91
N MET A 25 -7.67 8.54 11.18
CA MET A 25 -8.10 7.15 11.09
C MET A 25 -7.04 6.20 11.65
N PRO A 26 -7.44 5.22 12.49
CA PRO A 26 -6.55 4.18 12.94
C PRO A 26 -6.18 3.25 11.79
N GLY A 27 -5.00 2.64 11.86
CA GLY A 27 -4.61 1.63 10.88
C GLY A 27 -5.53 0.42 10.88
N HIS A 28 -5.75 -0.14 9.68
CA HIS A 28 -6.65 -1.26 9.43
C HIS A 28 -5.87 -2.48 8.94
N VAL A 29 -6.12 -3.65 9.51
CA VAL A 29 -5.50 -4.90 9.05
C VAL A 29 -6.20 -5.39 7.79
N VAL A 30 -5.43 -5.69 6.76
CA VAL A 30 -5.93 -6.12 5.45
C VAL A 30 -5.24 -7.40 4.98
N PRO A 31 -5.95 -8.23 4.20
CA PRO A 31 -5.43 -9.51 3.75
C PRO A 31 -4.34 -9.37 2.69
N ASN A 32 -4.33 -8.26 1.95
CA ASN A 32 -3.35 -7.94 0.93
C ASN A 32 -3.37 -6.44 0.62
N TYR A 33 -2.40 -6.01 -0.18
CA TYR A 33 -2.22 -4.63 -0.61
C TYR A 33 -3.44 -4.04 -1.33
N PHE A 34 -4.08 -4.80 -2.22
CA PHE A 34 -5.23 -4.33 -3.01
C PHE A 34 -6.46 -4.01 -2.14
N GLU A 35 -6.78 -4.88 -1.19
CA GLU A 35 -7.88 -4.62 -0.25
C GLU A 35 -7.55 -3.42 0.66
N GLY A 36 -6.27 -3.19 1.00
CA GLY A 36 -5.85 -1.98 1.70
C GLY A 36 -6.08 -0.68 0.94
N ARG A 37 -5.67 -0.63 -0.33
CA ARG A 37 -5.95 0.54 -1.18
C ARG A 37 -7.45 0.76 -1.36
N LYS A 38 -8.22 -0.32 -1.52
CA LYS A 38 -9.68 -0.24 -1.69
C LYS A 38 -10.34 0.29 -0.43
N HIS A 39 -9.86 -0.14 0.74
CA HIS A 39 -10.28 0.39 2.02
C HIS A 39 -10.02 1.90 2.09
N CYS A 40 -8.80 2.38 1.83
CA CYS A 40 -8.49 3.81 1.86
C CYS A 40 -9.28 4.62 0.83
N HIS A 41 -9.47 4.07 -0.36
CA HIS A 41 -10.27 4.72 -1.40
C HIS A 41 -11.73 4.90 -0.96
N SER A 42 -12.32 3.87 -0.35
CA SER A 42 -13.70 3.96 0.14
C SER A 42 -13.90 5.00 1.26
N HIS A 43 -12.80 5.40 1.91
CA HIS A 43 -12.77 6.46 2.92
C HIS A 43 -12.37 7.83 2.35
N GLY A 44 -12.13 7.93 1.04
CA GLY A 44 -11.77 9.19 0.39
C GLY A 44 -10.32 9.64 0.60
N ALA A 45 -9.46 8.78 1.15
CA ALA A 45 -8.07 9.13 1.43
C ALA A 45 -7.24 9.32 0.15
N ALA A 46 -6.27 10.24 0.21
CA ALA A 46 -5.34 10.51 -0.88
C ALA A 46 -4.24 9.44 -0.99
N TYR A 47 -3.77 8.90 0.14
CA TYR A 47 -2.66 7.95 0.22
C TYR A 47 -2.97 6.72 1.08
N SER A 48 -2.26 5.64 0.76
CA SER A 48 -2.27 4.37 1.47
C SER A 48 -0.85 4.03 1.93
N GLY A 49 -0.63 4.06 3.25
CA GLY A 49 0.62 3.72 3.90
C GLY A 49 0.60 2.29 4.44
N PHE A 50 1.43 1.40 3.92
CA PHE A 50 1.46 -0.01 4.31
C PHE A 50 2.59 -0.30 5.29
N TYR A 51 2.26 -1.01 6.37
CA TYR A 51 3.21 -1.34 7.44
C TYR A 51 2.83 -2.61 8.20
N GLY A 52 3.71 -3.05 9.11
CA GLY A 52 3.35 -4.01 10.15
C GLY A 52 3.66 -5.48 9.87
N LYS A 53 4.67 -5.77 9.05
CA LYS A 53 5.17 -7.16 8.98
C LYS A 53 5.88 -7.53 10.29
N ASN A 54 5.20 -8.33 11.11
CA ASN A 54 5.87 -9.24 12.03
C ASN A 54 6.30 -10.47 11.21
N SER A 55 7.52 -10.98 11.41
CA SER A 55 8.06 -12.15 10.69
C SER A 55 7.18 -13.41 10.75
N ASN A 56 6.22 -13.44 11.67
CA ASN A 56 5.34 -14.57 11.97
C ASN A 56 3.87 -14.33 11.57
N THR A 57 3.51 -13.16 11.05
CA THR A 57 2.15 -12.87 10.58
C THR A 57 2.17 -12.45 9.11
N THR A 58 1.20 -12.94 8.35
CA THR A 58 0.95 -12.50 6.96
C THR A 58 0.10 -11.23 6.90
N GLU A 59 -0.30 -10.70 8.06
CA GLU A 59 -1.18 -9.54 8.21
C GLU A 59 -0.41 -8.26 7.87
N ILE A 60 -0.97 -7.46 6.96
CA ILE A 60 -0.49 -6.13 6.61
C ILE A 60 -1.45 -5.12 7.23
N SER A 61 -0.94 -4.05 7.81
CA SER A 61 -1.74 -2.90 8.20
C SER A 61 -1.67 -1.82 7.12
N VAL A 62 -2.80 -1.20 6.82
CA VAL A 62 -2.88 0.00 5.99
C VAL A 62 -3.28 1.18 6.85
N LEU A 63 -2.58 2.30 6.69
CA LEU A 63 -2.94 3.60 7.19
C LEU A 63 -3.41 4.44 6.01
N CYS A 64 -4.59 5.04 6.11
CA CYS A 64 -5.11 5.88 5.05
C CYS A 64 -4.87 7.34 5.46
N LEU A 65 -4.22 8.09 4.57
CA LEU A 65 -3.75 9.44 4.85
C LEU A 65 -4.33 10.42 3.85
N ASP A 66 -4.79 11.56 4.35
CA ASP A 66 -5.06 12.73 3.52
C ASP A 66 -3.78 13.55 3.25
N GLU A 67 -3.84 14.50 2.32
CA GLU A 67 -2.68 15.31 1.93
C GLU A 67 -2.07 16.12 3.09
N ASP A 68 -2.91 16.60 4.01
CA ASP A 68 -2.49 17.34 5.19
C ASP A 68 -1.84 16.43 6.24
N GLU A 69 -2.33 15.20 6.38
CA GLU A 69 -1.77 14.22 7.32
C GLU A 69 -0.38 13.73 6.92
N LEU A 70 -0.01 13.82 5.63
CA LEU A 70 1.33 13.48 5.17
C LEU A 70 2.42 14.30 5.89
N THR A 71 2.10 15.52 6.32
CA THR A 71 3.03 16.40 7.05
C THR A 71 3.37 15.89 8.47
N LEU A 72 2.60 14.94 8.99
CA LEU A 72 2.88 14.27 10.28
C LEU A 72 3.97 13.21 10.15
N PHE A 73 4.36 12.87 8.93
CA PHE A 73 5.37 11.87 8.62
C PHE A 73 6.60 12.51 7.99
N SER A 74 7.76 11.93 8.26
CA SER A 74 9.02 12.32 7.64
C SER A 74 9.46 11.25 6.65
N GLU A 75 9.92 11.66 5.48
CA GLU A 75 10.58 10.76 4.54
C GLU A 75 11.79 10.09 5.21
N THR A 76 12.00 8.82 4.93
CA THR A 76 13.13 8.04 5.44
C THR A 76 13.77 7.23 4.33
N LEU A 77 14.86 6.53 4.65
CA LEU A 77 15.64 5.77 3.69
C LEU A 77 14.85 4.56 3.18
N ASP A 78 14.83 4.36 1.86
CA ASP A 78 14.06 3.31 1.18
C ASP A 78 14.31 1.89 1.72
N TYR A 79 15.51 1.61 2.23
CA TYR A 79 15.81 0.29 2.80
C TYR A 79 14.98 -0.01 4.07
N GLN A 80 14.35 0.99 4.69
CA GLN A 80 13.48 0.76 5.84
C GLN A 80 12.10 0.19 5.45
N CYS A 81 11.73 0.26 4.17
CA CYS A 81 10.61 -0.48 3.59
C CYS A 81 11.06 -1.55 2.59
N ASP A 82 12.21 -2.18 2.83
CA ASP A 82 12.79 -3.25 1.98
C ASP A 82 11.97 -4.55 1.92
N THR A 83 10.88 -4.62 2.66
CA THR A 83 10.07 -5.82 2.77
C THR A 83 9.08 -5.90 1.62
N MET A 84 9.27 -6.85 0.71
CA MET A 84 8.31 -7.13 -0.36
C MET A 84 7.21 -8.12 0.07
N GLN A 85 5.96 -7.80 -0.26
CA GLN A 85 4.81 -8.69 -0.14
C GLN A 85 3.89 -8.51 -1.35
N ASP A 86 3.53 -9.62 -2.01
CA ASP A 86 2.72 -9.62 -3.24
C ASP A 86 3.25 -8.70 -4.36
N GLY A 87 4.56 -8.42 -4.35
CA GLY A 87 5.23 -7.51 -5.29
C GLY A 87 5.31 -6.05 -4.85
N TYR A 88 4.83 -5.70 -3.65
CA TYR A 88 4.80 -4.34 -3.10
C TYR A 88 5.71 -4.20 -1.87
N LEU A 89 6.33 -3.04 -1.72
CA LEU A 89 7.08 -2.69 -0.52
C LEU A 89 6.12 -2.45 0.64
N VAL A 90 6.46 -2.94 1.82
CA VAL A 90 5.73 -2.78 3.08
C VAL A 90 6.73 -2.31 4.14
N GLY A 91 6.35 -1.30 4.91
CA GLY A 91 7.18 -0.79 6.00
C GLY A 91 7.09 -1.63 7.28
N ASN A 92 7.93 -1.32 8.25
CA ASN A 92 8.01 -2.03 9.53
C ASN A 92 7.27 -1.27 10.64
N LYS A 93 6.55 -1.97 11.51
CA LYS A 93 6.03 -1.39 12.76
C LYS A 93 7.05 -1.63 13.87
N GLU A 94 7.41 -0.60 14.63
CA GLU A 94 8.10 -0.86 15.90
C GLU A 94 7.14 -1.56 16.86
N VAL A 95 7.47 -2.79 17.24
CA VAL A 95 6.61 -3.71 18.01
C VAL A 95 6.20 -3.14 19.39
N GLN A 96 6.86 -2.07 19.86
CA GLN A 96 6.62 -1.44 21.15
C GLN A 96 6.31 0.07 21.09
N GLY A 97 6.09 0.62 19.89
CA GLY A 97 5.88 2.07 19.70
C GLY A 97 4.63 2.41 18.89
N SER A 98 4.18 3.66 19.04
CA SER A 98 3.22 4.31 18.15
C SER A 98 3.85 4.73 16.81
N VAL A 99 5.18 4.59 16.67
CA VAL A 99 5.91 4.95 15.44
C VAL A 99 5.96 3.76 14.49
N ALA A 100 5.65 4.01 13.22
CA ALA A 100 5.81 3.02 12.15
C ALA A 100 6.62 3.60 11.00
N VAL A 101 7.25 2.72 10.25
CA VAL A 101 7.71 2.98 8.88
C VAL A 101 6.61 2.51 7.94
N LEU A 102 6.21 3.36 7.02
CA LEU A 102 5.16 3.15 6.04
C LEU A 102 5.77 3.17 4.63
N SER A 103 5.37 2.21 3.80
CA SER A 103 5.49 2.37 2.34
C SER A 103 4.28 3.13 1.84
N LEU A 104 4.48 4.32 1.30
CA LEU A 104 3.39 5.19 0.88
C LEU A 104 3.11 5.05 -0.61
N TYR A 105 1.83 4.95 -0.95
CA TYR A 105 1.35 4.91 -2.33
C TYR A 105 0.15 5.83 -2.47
N GLN A 106 -0.03 6.46 -3.63
CA GLN A 106 -1.29 7.17 -3.89
C GLN A 106 -2.45 6.18 -3.91
N THR A 107 -3.53 6.49 -3.22
CA THR A 107 -4.72 5.63 -3.15
C THR A 107 -5.39 5.49 -4.51
N PHE A 108 -5.32 6.50 -5.38
CA PHE A 108 -5.89 6.48 -6.71
C PHE A 108 -4.87 6.85 -7.80
N TYR A 109 -4.72 5.96 -8.78
CA TYR A 109 -4.14 6.32 -10.09
C TYR A 109 -5.11 5.88 -11.18
N GLY A 110 -5.37 6.78 -12.13
CA GLY A 110 -6.49 6.72 -13.08
C GLY A 110 -6.68 5.39 -13.83
N GLU A 111 -7.95 5.12 -14.16
CA GLU A 111 -8.50 4.04 -15.01
C GLU A 111 -8.16 2.58 -14.69
N TYR A 112 -7.08 2.27 -13.98
CA TYR A 112 -6.64 0.89 -13.71
C TYR A 112 -7.38 0.23 -12.55
N TYR A 113 -7.86 1.01 -11.57
CA TYR A 113 -8.69 0.49 -10.47
C TYR A 113 -9.98 -0.18 -10.97
N LEU A 114 -10.48 0.23 -12.15
CA LEU A 114 -11.64 -0.37 -12.80
C LEU A 114 -11.30 -1.69 -13.54
N ARG A 115 -10.03 -1.95 -13.90
CA ARG A 115 -9.64 -3.18 -14.63
C ARG A 115 -9.55 -4.40 -13.73
N GLU A 116 -9.13 -4.25 -12.48
CA GLU A 116 -9.02 -5.37 -11.55
C GLU A 116 -10.32 -5.68 -10.80
N LEU A 117 -11.23 -4.71 -10.69
CA LEU A 117 -12.58 -4.91 -10.14
C LEU A 117 -13.61 -5.39 -11.18
N ASN A 118 -13.25 -5.49 -12.47
CA ASN A 118 -14.17 -5.96 -13.50
C ASN A 118 -14.02 -7.48 -13.72
N PRO A 119 -14.98 -8.33 -13.29
CA PRO A 119 -14.91 -9.78 -13.46
C PRO A 119 -14.90 -10.24 -14.93
N ILE A 120 -15.18 -9.35 -15.88
CA ILE A 120 -15.07 -9.63 -17.32
C ILE A 120 -13.60 -9.77 -17.75
N TYR A 121 -12.66 -9.07 -17.10
CA TYR A 121 -11.25 -9.07 -17.48
C TYR A 121 -10.43 -10.21 -16.87
N THR A 122 -10.86 -10.77 -15.72
CA THR A 122 -10.23 -11.97 -15.13
C THR A 122 -10.40 -13.20 -16.03
N LYS A 123 -11.41 -13.22 -16.90
CA LYS A 123 -11.65 -14.30 -17.88
C LYS A 123 -10.72 -14.26 -19.10
N LEU A 124 -10.04 -13.15 -19.38
CA LEU A 124 -9.14 -13.04 -20.54
C LEU A 124 -7.73 -13.59 -20.28
N ARG A 125 -7.46 -14.12 -19.07
CA ARG A 125 -6.20 -14.83 -18.73
C ARG A 125 -6.30 -16.35 -18.78
N GLN A 126 -7.38 -16.93 -19.29
CA GLN A 126 -7.30 -18.32 -19.72
C GLN A 126 -6.57 -18.36 -21.05
N PRO A 127 -5.46 -19.12 -21.21
CA PRO A 127 -5.00 -19.45 -22.54
C PRO A 127 -6.16 -20.15 -23.24
N LEU A 128 -6.56 -19.64 -24.40
CA LEU A 128 -7.39 -20.39 -25.33
C LEU A 128 -6.62 -21.68 -25.63
N ILE A 129 -7.07 -22.80 -25.04
CA ILE A 129 -6.71 -24.16 -25.45
C ILE A 129 -7.76 -24.61 -26.44
#